data_AF-A0A2N2P3Y1-F1
#
_entry.id   AF-A0A2N2P3Y1-F1
#
_cell.length_a   1.000
_cell.length_b   1.000
_cell.length_c   1.000
_cell.angle_alpha   90.00
_cell.angle_beta   90.00
_cell.angle_gamma   90.00
#
_symmetry.space_group_name_H-M   'P 1'
#
loop_
_entity.id
_entity.type
_entity.pdbx_description
1 polymer ?
#
loop_
_entity_poly.entity_id
_entity_poly.type
_entity_poly.pdbx_seq_one_letter_code
_entity_poly.pdbx_strand_id
1 'polypeptide(L)'
;MDLGSIFLILGLSILVAFIVIRPFFEISNKKLITRTFPGGKGDQRRSVLMAERERVLRALQELEFDFALGKIPAEDYPEQRNFLKLKAADTIKQLDELIGNVIVDSVEEKIEAAVHQNRIDGKKEQVLQKDPDIESLVANRRREKEEKPASFCPKCGKAVTATDKFCGRCGSTL
;
A
#
# COMPACT_ATOMS: atom_id res chain seq x y z
N MET A 1 14.04 -58.63 -28.41
CA MET A 1 13.48 -57.70 -27.40
C MET A 1 12.37 -58.45 -26.71
N ASP A 2 12.60 -58.88 -25.48
CA ASP A 2 11.60 -59.66 -24.75
C ASP A 2 10.33 -58.84 -24.57
N LEU A 3 9.17 -59.46 -24.77
CA LEU A 3 7.88 -58.79 -24.75
C LEU A 3 7.67 -58.00 -23.45
N GLY A 4 8.22 -58.48 -22.34
CA GLY A 4 8.21 -57.80 -21.04
C GLY A 4 9.01 -56.48 -21.01
N SER A 5 10.13 -56.39 -21.72
CA SER A 5 10.93 -55.16 -21.79
C SER A 5 10.20 -54.04 -22.53
N ILE A 6 9.44 -54.38 -23.57
CA ILE A 6 8.64 -53.44 -24.35
C ILE A 6 7.53 -52.85 -23.48
N PHE A 7 6.82 -53.67 -22.70
CA PHE A 7 5.77 -53.20 -21.80
C PHE A 7 6.30 -52.31 -20.67
N LEU A 8 7.49 -52.61 -20.14
CA LEU A 8 8.11 -51.79 -19.09
C LEU A 8 8.45 -50.39 -19.62
N ILE A 9 9.09 -50.31 -20.80
CA ILE A 9 9.46 -49.04 -21.42
C ILE A 9 8.22 -48.21 -21.75
N LEU A 10 7.17 -48.84 -22.27
CA LEU A 10 5.93 -48.16 -22.64
C LEU A 10 5.21 -47.61 -21.40
N GLY A 11 5.13 -48.39 -20.32
CA GLY A 11 4.56 -47.95 -19.04
C GLY A 11 5.31 -46.77 -18.43
N LEU A 12 6.65 -46.83 -18.41
CA LEU A 12 7.49 -45.73 -17.92
C LEU A 12 7.32 -44.47 -18.78
N SER A 13 7.27 -44.63 -20.10
CA SER A 13 7.07 -43.52 -21.04
C SER A 13 5.73 -42.81 -20.81
N ILE A 14 4.64 -43.57 -20.59
CA ILE A 14 3.32 -42.98 -20.31
C ILE A 14 3.33 -42.21 -18.99
N LEU A 15 3.97 -42.77 -17.95
CA LEU A 15 4.05 -42.13 -16.64
C LEU A 15 4.82 -40.81 -16.71
N VAL A 16 5.96 -40.79 -17.40
CA VAL A 16 6.75 -39.58 -17.63
C VAL A 16 5.95 -38.57 -18.46
N ALA A 17 5.30 -39.00 -19.54
CA ALA A 17 4.46 -38.14 -20.35
C ALA A 17 3.33 -37.51 -19.52
N PHE A 18 2.69 -38.27 -18.62
CA PHE A 18 1.64 -37.75 -17.75
C PHE A 18 2.17 -36.69 -16.78
N ILE A 19 3.33 -36.90 -16.17
CA ILE A 19 3.98 -35.92 -15.28
C ILE A 19 4.30 -34.62 -16.06
N VAL A 20 4.77 -34.73 -17.30
CA VAL A 20 5.12 -33.58 -18.15
C VAL A 20 3.87 -32.85 -18.69
N ILE A 21 2.79 -33.57 -18.99
CA ILE A 21 1.52 -33.01 -19.49
C ILE A 21 0.71 -32.35 -18.37
N ARG A 22 0.82 -32.85 -17.13
CA ARG A 22 0.11 -32.34 -15.95
C ARG A 22 0.23 -30.82 -15.73
N PRO A 23 1.42 -30.18 -15.77
CA PRO A 23 1.51 -28.73 -15.63
C PRO A 23 0.76 -28.00 -16.75
N PHE A 24 0.64 -28.58 -17.95
CA PHE A 24 -0.02 -27.94 -19.08
C PHE A 24 -1.55 -27.86 -18.90
N PHE A 25 -2.17 -28.85 -18.25
CA PHE A 25 -3.61 -28.88 -18.00
C PHE A 25 -4.02 -28.18 -16.70
N GLU A 26 -3.15 -28.13 -15.67
CA GLU A 26 -3.45 -27.45 -14.41
C GLU A 26 -3.41 -25.90 -14.51
N ILE A 27 -2.89 -25.33 -15.61
CA ILE A 27 -2.84 -23.88 -15.87
C ILE A 27 -4.24 -23.27 -16.08
N SER A 28 -5.25 -24.07 -16.45
CA SER A 28 -6.56 -23.53 -16.86
C SER A 28 -7.45 -23.05 -15.70
N ASN A 29 -7.27 -23.54 -14.47
CA ASN A 29 -8.21 -23.26 -13.36
C ASN A 29 -7.60 -22.93 -12.00
N LYS A 30 -6.27 -22.84 -11.90
CA LYS A 30 -5.63 -22.28 -10.71
C LYS A 30 -4.97 -20.98 -11.13
N LYS A 31 -5.39 -19.85 -10.52
CA LYS A 31 -4.61 -18.61 -10.53
C LYS A 31 -3.19 -18.99 -10.14
N LEU A 32 -2.32 -19.13 -11.13
CA LEU A 32 -0.92 -19.43 -10.93
C LEU A 32 -0.36 -18.25 -10.18
N ILE A 33 -0.12 -18.44 -8.89
CA ILE A 33 0.83 -17.68 -8.10
C ILE A 33 2.23 -18.11 -8.58
N THR A 34 2.47 -17.93 -9.87
CA THR A 34 3.78 -17.78 -10.46
C THR A 34 3.86 -16.29 -10.72
N ARG A 35 4.77 -15.62 -10.02
CA ARG A 35 5.02 -14.17 -10.09
C ARG A 35 5.54 -13.78 -11.47
N THR A 36 4.69 -13.89 -12.46
CA THR A 36 4.83 -13.35 -13.81
C THR A 36 3.47 -12.75 -14.09
N PHE A 37 3.26 -11.58 -13.49
CA PHE A 37 2.01 -10.83 -13.56
C PHE A 37 1.57 -10.67 -15.03
N PRO A 38 0.28 -10.85 -15.37
CA PRO A 38 -0.26 -10.23 -16.57
C PRO A 38 -0.14 -8.73 -16.32
N GLY A 39 0.78 -8.08 -17.03
CA GLY A 39 1.22 -6.72 -16.75
C GLY A 39 0.06 -5.74 -16.61
N GLY A 40 -0.27 -5.39 -15.37
CA GLY A 40 -0.89 -4.12 -15.08
C GLY A 40 0.05 -3.01 -15.57
N LYS A 41 -0.50 -1.91 -16.08
CA LYS A 41 0.30 -0.76 -16.55
C LYS A 41 1.36 -0.30 -15.52
N GLY A 42 1.10 -0.52 -14.23
CA GLY A 42 2.03 -0.24 -13.12
C GLY A 42 3.32 -1.07 -13.14
N ASP A 43 3.26 -2.38 -13.43
CA ASP A 43 4.44 -3.26 -13.40
C ASP A 43 5.40 -2.98 -14.55
N GLN A 44 4.85 -2.73 -15.75
CA GLN A 44 5.67 -2.32 -16.91
C GLN A 44 6.33 -0.96 -16.65
N ARG A 45 5.57 0.01 -16.12
CA ARG A 45 6.11 1.34 -15.80
C ARG A 45 7.21 1.27 -14.75
N ARG A 46 7.03 0.47 -13.70
CA ARG A 46 8.04 0.23 -12.66
C ARG A 46 9.30 -0.39 -13.24
N SER A 47 9.17 -1.39 -14.10
CA SER A 47 10.30 -2.08 -14.72
C SER A 47 11.13 -1.14 -15.60
N VAL A 48 10.45 -0.27 -16.36
CA VAL A 48 11.10 0.78 -17.17
C VAL A 48 11.85 1.76 -16.29
N LEU A 49 11.25 2.24 -15.20
CA LEU A 49 11.89 3.17 -14.27
C LEU A 49 13.08 2.55 -13.54
N MET A 50 13.00 1.27 -13.16
CA MET A 50 14.13 0.54 -12.58
C MET A 50 15.30 0.43 -13.56
N ALA A 51 15.03 0.19 -14.84
CA ALA A 51 16.06 0.16 -15.87
C ALA A 51 16.68 1.55 -16.09
N GLU A 52 15.88 2.62 -16.06
CA GLU A 52 16.39 3.99 -16.18
C GLU A 52 17.27 4.38 -14.99
N ARG A 53 16.90 3.98 -13.77
CA ARG A 53 17.74 4.18 -12.57
C ARG A 53 19.12 3.55 -12.75
N GLU A 54 19.15 2.29 -13.14
CA GLU A 54 20.41 1.56 -13.35
C GLU A 54 21.26 2.21 -14.44
N ARG A 55 20.62 2.65 -15.54
CA ARG A 55 21.30 3.39 -16.62
C ARG A 55 21.95 4.68 -16.13
N VAL A 56 21.24 5.50 -15.37
CA VAL A 56 21.77 6.78 -14.88
C VAL A 56 22.87 6.58 -13.85
N LEU A 57 22.74 5.59 -12.96
CA LEU A 57 23.77 5.27 -11.97
C LEU A 57 25.06 4.77 -12.63
N ARG A 58 24.95 3.92 -13.66
CA ARG A 58 26.12 3.49 -14.44
C ARG A 58 26.79 4.66 -15.14
N ALA A 59 26.02 5.56 -15.76
CA ALA A 59 26.56 6.75 -16.40
C ALA A 59 27.29 7.66 -15.40
N LEU A 60 26.75 7.82 -14.19
CA LEU A 60 27.41 8.58 -13.12
C LEU A 60 28.73 7.93 -12.70
N GLN A 61 28.73 6.61 -12.54
CA GLN A 61 29.92 5.85 -12.17
C GLN A 61 30.99 5.91 -13.29
N GLU A 62 30.59 5.79 -14.55
CA GLU A 62 31.49 5.92 -15.70
C GLU A 62 32.10 7.33 -15.78
N LEU A 63 31.30 8.38 -15.57
CA LEU A 63 31.80 9.76 -15.48
C LEU A 63 32.84 9.93 -14.36
N GLU A 64 32.58 9.35 -13.19
CA GLU A 64 33.52 9.39 -12.06
C GLU A 64 34.83 8.65 -12.37
N PHE A 65 34.75 7.51 -13.08
CA PHE A 65 35.95 6.81 -13.54
C PHE A 65 36.73 7.61 -14.58
N ASP A 66 36.05 8.19 -15.57
CA ASP A 66 36.73 8.97 -16.61
C ASP A 66 37.39 10.22 -16.06
N PHE A 67 36.78 10.86 -15.05
CA PHE A 67 37.42 11.95 -14.31
C PHE A 67 38.61 11.45 -13.48
N ALA A 68 38.48 10.33 -12.76
CA ALA A 68 39.57 9.74 -11.97
C ALA A 68 40.77 9.31 -12.86
N LEU A 69 40.50 8.92 -14.10
CA LEU A 69 41.52 8.60 -15.12
C LEU A 69 42.08 9.84 -15.83
N GLY A 70 41.59 11.05 -15.52
CA GLY A 70 42.03 12.30 -16.12
C GLY A 70 41.62 12.48 -17.58
N LYS A 71 40.61 11.74 -18.06
CA LYS A 71 40.07 11.90 -19.44
C LYS A 71 39.18 13.13 -19.58
N ILE A 72 38.61 13.60 -18.47
CA ILE A 72 37.66 14.71 -18.43
C ILE A 72 38.30 15.87 -17.66
N PRO A 73 38.32 17.08 -18.23
CA PRO A 73 38.85 18.26 -17.56
C PRO A 73 37.99 18.65 -16.34
N ALA A 74 38.61 19.31 -15.36
CA ALA A 74 37.96 19.66 -14.10
C ALA A 74 36.86 20.73 -14.26
N GLU A 75 36.89 21.49 -15.35
CA GLU A 75 35.87 22.47 -15.69
C GLU A 75 34.52 21.83 -16.06
N ASP A 76 34.53 20.71 -16.82
CA ASP A 76 33.31 20.10 -17.38
C ASP A 76 32.67 19.05 -16.46
N TYR A 77 33.47 18.43 -15.60
CA TYR A 77 33.03 17.40 -14.65
C TYR A 77 31.86 17.83 -13.73
N PRO A 78 31.90 18.98 -13.03
CA PRO A 78 30.86 19.32 -12.06
C PRO A 78 29.49 19.54 -12.71
N GLU A 79 29.44 20.09 -13.92
CA GLU A 79 28.19 20.31 -14.64
C GLU A 79 27.53 18.98 -15.03
N GLN A 80 28.30 18.09 -15.68
CA GLN A 80 27.81 16.79 -16.12
C GLN A 80 27.38 15.91 -14.94
N ARG A 81 28.14 15.95 -13.84
CA ARG A 81 27.81 15.22 -12.62
C ARG A 81 26.52 15.71 -11.98
N ASN A 82 26.32 17.02 -11.90
CA ASN A 82 25.10 17.59 -11.32
C ASN A 82 23.87 17.24 -12.16
N PHE A 83 24.00 17.28 -13.49
CA PHE A 83 22.92 16.87 -14.39
C PHE A 83 22.50 15.40 -14.17
N LEU A 84 23.46 14.47 -14.16
CA LEU A 84 23.18 13.04 -13.94
C LEU A 84 22.61 12.78 -12.54
N LYS A 85 23.08 13.49 -11.52
CA LYS A 85 22.54 13.40 -10.16
C LYS A 85 21.09 13.86 -10.07
N LEU A 86 20.75 14.99 -10.68
CA LEU A 86 19.37 15.48 -10.72
C LEU A 86 18.45 14.48 -11.42
N LYS A 87 18.91 13.91 -12.55
CA LYS A 87 18.15 12.87 -13.28
C LYS A 87 17.97 11.60 -12.44
N ALA A 88 19.00 11.18 -11.70
CA ALA A 88 18.92 10.02 -10.80
C ALA A 88 17.90 10.26 -9.67
N ALA A 89 17.95 11.44 -9.04
CA ALA A 89 17.02 11.81 -7.97
C ALA A 89 15.56 11.83 -8.46
N ASP A 90 15.32 12.38 -9.66
CA ASP A 90 13.98 12.40 -10.25
C ASP A 90 13.45 10.97 -10.55
N THR A 91 14.31 10.11 -11.11
CA THR A 91 13.94 8.72 -11.40
C THR A 91 13.62 7.92 -10.12
N ILE A 92 14.39 8.13 -9.06
CA ILE A 92 14.15 7.50 -7.75
C ILE A 92 12.85 8.01 -7.13
N LYS A 93 12.58 9.32 -7.21
CA LYS A 93 11.32 9.90 -6.72
C LYS A 93 10.10 9.30 -7.43
N GLN A 94 10.17 9.12 -8.75
CA GLN A 94 9.10 8.47 -9.52
C GLN A 94 8.90 7.00 -9.12
N LEU A 95 9.98 6.29 -8.75
CA LEU A 95 9.89 4.92 -8.23
C LEU A 95 9.23 4.88 -6.86
N ASP A 96 9.60 5.80 -5.96
CA ASP A 96 9.04 5.86 -4.61
C ASP A 96 7.53 6.17 -4.65
N GLU A 97 7.09 7.06 -5.54
CA GLU A 97 5.67 7.35 -5.75
C GLU A 97 4.89 6.12 -6.25
N LEU A 98 5.44 5.39 -7.23
CA LEU A 98 4.80 4.16 -7.72
C LEU A 98 4.77 3.05 -6.66
N ILE A 99 5.84 2.89 -5.89
CA ILE A 99 5.89 1.90 -4.81
C ILE A 99 4.89 2.28 -3.71
N GLY A 100 4.81 3.56 -3.34
CA GLY A 100 3.83 4.08 -2.40
C GLY A 100 2.40 3.78 -2.83
N ASN A 101 2.05 4.07 -4.08
CA ASN A 101 0.71 3.80 -4.62
C ASN A 101 0.36 2.31 -4.60
N VAL A 102 1.29 1.43 -5.00
CA VAL A 102 1.08 -0.04 -4.94
C VAL A 102 0.86 -0.53 -3.52
N ILE A 103 1.57 0.03 -2.54
CA ILE A 103 1.37 -0.32 -1.13
C ILE A 103 0.00 0.15 -0.63
N VAL A 104 -0.40 1.38 -0.97
CA VAL A 104 -1.72 1.93 -0.59
C VAL A 104 -2.84 1.09 -1.18
N ASP A 105 -2.80 0.79 -2.48
CA ASP A 105 -3.83 -0.04 -3.14
C ASP A 105 -3.92 -1.44 -2.52
N SER A 106 -2.76 -2.05 -2.19
CA SER A 106 -2.74 -3.36 -1.54
C SER A 106 -3.26 -3.34 -0.11
N VAL A 107 -3.04 -2.25 0.63
CA VAL A 107 -3.55 -2.08 1.99
C VAL A 107 -5.06 -1.85 1.95
N GLU A 108 -5.54 -1.01 1.03
CA GLU A 108 -6.98 -0.76 0.83
C GLU A 108 -7.72 -2.06 0.50
N GLU A 109 -7.22 -2.86 -0.45
CA GLU A 109 -7.81 -4.16 -0.81
C GLU A 109 -7.88 -5.13 0.40
N LYS A 110 -6.85 -5.12 1.26
CA LYS A 110 -6.85 -5.93 2.49
C LYS A 110 -7.85 -5.43 3.52
N ILE A 111 -8.02 -4.11 3.66
CA ILE A 111 -9.00 -3.51 4.57
C ILE A 111 -10.41 -3.85 4.07
N GLU A 112 -10.69 -3.67 2.79
CA GLU A 112 -11.99 -4.02 2.19
C GLU A 112 -12.30 -5.50 2.36
N ALA A 113 -11.34 -6.39 2.12
CA ALA A 113 -11.50 -7.82 2.33
C ALA A 113 -11.78 -8.16 3.81
N ALA A 114 -11.06 -7.54 4.76
CA ALA A 114 -11.29 -7.73 6.19
C ALA A 114 -12.66 -7.19 6.64
N VAL A 115 -13.08 -6.04 6.13
CA VAL A 115 -14.41 -5.47 6.39
C VAL A 115 -15.51 -6.36 5.81
N HIS A 116 -15.30 -6.93 4.62
CA HIS A 116 -16.24 -7.85 4.01
C HIS A 116 -16.37 -9.16 4.80
N GLN A 117 -15.25 -9.73 5.26
CA GLN A 117 -15.26 -10.88 6.16
C GLN A 117 -16.02 -10.58 7.46
N ASN A 118 -15.75 -9.45 8.10
CA ASN A 118 -16.48 -9.01 9.30
C ASN A 118 -17.97 -8.72 9.06
N ARG A 119 -18.40 -8.56 7.80
CA ARG A 119 -19.80 -8.30 7.42
C ARG A 119 -20.54 -9.57 6.97
N ILE A 120 -19.84 -10.54 6.38
CA ILE A 120 -20.38 -11.85 5.98
C ILE A 120 -20.45 -12.79 7.18
N ASP A 121 -19.44 -12.76 8.05
CA ASP A 121 -19.55 -13.36 9.37
C ASP A 121 -20.55 -12.49 10.13
N GLY A 122 -21.82 -12.89 10.10
CA GLY A 122 -22.92 -12.29 10.84
C GLY A 122 -22.75 -12.41 12.35
N LYS A 123 -21.57 -12.10 12.90
CA LYS A 123 -21.37 -11.81 14.32
C LYS A 123 -21.77 -10.37 14.62
N LYS A 124 -22.98 -10.02 14.17
CA LYS A 124 -23.83 -9.03 14.82
C LYS A 124 -24.33 -9.64 16.12
N GLU A 125 -23.48 -9.68 17.14
CA GLU A 125 -23.86 -9.79 18.56
C GLU A 125 -22.59 -9.87 19.39
N GLN A 126 -21.88 -8.75 19.54
CA GLN A 126 -21.05 -8.54 20.75
C GLN A 126 -20.71 -7.08 21.04
N VAL A 127 -21.12 -6.10 20.22
CA VAL A 127 -20.95 -4.67 20.55
C VAL A 127 -22.19 -3.87 20.15
N LEU A 128 -23.31 -4.13 20.82
CA LEU A 128 -24.28 -3.11 21.27
C LEU A 128 -25.42 -3.78 22.06
N GLN A 129 -25.09 -4.63 23.04
CA GLN A 129 -25.98 -4.61 24.21
C GLN A 129 -25.75 -3.22 24.80
N LYS A 130 -26.75 -2.35 24.66
CA LYS A 130 -26.84 -1.14 25.48
C LYS A 130 -26.78 -1.64 26.92
N ASP A 131 -25.59 -1.62 27.50
CA ASP A 131 -25.44 -1.95 28.90
C ASP A 131 -26.27 -0.89 29.62
N PRO A 132 -27.40 -1.26 30.27
CA PRO A 132 -28.30 -0.29 30.88
C PRO A 132 -27.57 0.56 31.93
N ASP A 133 -26.45 0.04 32.44
CA ASP A 133 -25.54 0.72 33.34
C ASP A 133 -24.83 1.90 32.65
N ILE A 134 -24.36 1.75 31.40
CA ILE A 134 -23.70 2.85 30.68
C ILE A 134 -24.69 3.95 30.30
N GLU A 135 -25.91 3.59 29.85
CA GLU A 135 -26.94 4.60 29.55
C GLU A 135 -27.39 5.37 30.79
N SER A 136 -27.51 4.68 31.93
CA SER A 136 -27.83 5.32 33.20
C SER A 136 -26.69 6.22 33.68
N LEU A 137 -25.43 5.80 33.56
CA LEU A 137 -24.26 6.61 33.90
C LEU A 137 -24.14 7.86 33.01
N VAL A 138 -24.42 7.76 31.71
CA VAL A 138 -24.43 8.90 30.79
C VAL A 138 -25.60 9.84 31.08
N ALA A 139 -26.78 9.31 31.41
CA ALA A 139 -27.94 10.10 31.79
C ALA A 139 -27.70 10.86 33.10
N ASN A 140 -27.11 10.20 34.11
CA ASN A 140 -26.77 10.82 35.39
C ASN A 140 -25.73 11.93 35.21
N ARG A 141 -24.66 11.68 34.43
CA ARG A 141 -23.66 12.71 34.11
C ARG A 141 -24.25 13.90 33.34
N ARG A 142 -25.22 13.66 32.45
CA ARG A 142 -25.92 14.75 31.72
C ARG A 142 -26.78 15.58 32.66
N ARG A 143 -27.48 14.95 33.61
CA ARG A 143 -28.27 15.66 34.64
C ARG A 143 -27.40 16.45 35.60
N GLU A 144 -26.24 15.92 36.00
CA GLU A 144 -25.27 16.65 36.82
C GLU A 144 -24.68 17.88 36.11
N LYS A 145 -24.55 17.83 34.78
CA LYS A 145 -23.99 18.92 33.95
C LYS A 145 -25.02 19.90 33.40
N GLU A 146 -26.32 19.70 33.62
CA GLU A 146 -27.34 20.73 33.37
C GLU A 146 -27.24 21.82 34.45
N GLU A 147 -26.10 22.50 34.51
CA GLU A 147 -25.97 23.75 35.24
C GLU A 147 -26.76 24.82 34.50
N LYS A 148 -27.55 25.60 35.25
CA LYS A 148 -28.40 26.66 34.69
C LYS A 148 -27.56 27.60 33.83
N PRO A 149 -28.05 28.01 32.65
CA PRO A 149 -27.32 28.94 31.80
C PRO A 149 -27.08 30.25 32.55
N ALA A 150 -25.82 30.57 32.83
CA ALA A 150 -25.44 31.73 33.63
C ALA A 150 -25.24 32.98 32.78
N SER A 151 -24.82 32.82 31.52
CA SER A 151 -24.58 33.95 30.62
C SER A 151 -24.84 33.59 29.15
N PHE A 152 -24.80 34.60 28.28
CA PHE A 152 -24.96 34.46 26.83
C PHE A 152 -23.69 34.91 26.12
N CYS A 153 -23.31 34.17 25.08
CA CYS A 153 -22.16 34.50 24.25
C CYS A 153 -22.39 35.85 23.52
N PRO A 154 -21.47 36.83 23.62
CA PRO A 154 -21.64 38.14 23.02
C PRO A 154 -21.60 38.12 21.47
N LYS A 155 -21.02 37.08 20.87
CA LYS A 155 -20.86 36.97 19.41
C LYS A 155 -22.04 36.25 18.73
N CYS A 156 -22.59 35.21 19.35
CA CYS A 156 -23.62 34.36 18.72
C CYS A 156 -24.92 34.21 19.53
N GLY A 157 -25.01 34.83 20.72
CA GLY A 157 -26.21 34.87 21.55
C GLY A 157 -26.61 33.54 22.18
N LYS A 158 -25.78 32.48 22.10
CA LYS A 158 -26.09 31.20 22.76
C LYS A 158 -25.82 31.25 24.25
N ALA A 159 -26.67 30.58 25.02
CA ALA A 159 -26.45 30.32 26.43
C ALA A 159 -25.18 29.50 26.65
N VAL A 160 -24.40 29.92 27.64
CA VAL A 160 -23.12 29.32 28.05
C VAL A 160 -23.09 29.23 29.57
N THR A 161 -22.35 28.25 30.09
CA THR A 161 -22.20 28.05 31.53
C THR A 161 -21.11 28.95 32.10
N ALA A 162 -21.11 29.20 33.40
CA ALA A 162 -20.10 30.05 34.05
C ALA A 162 -18.68 29.45 34.01
N THR A 163 -18.55 28.14 33.74
CA THR A 163 -17.27 27.42 33.67
C THR A 163 -16.71 27.33 32.24
N ASP A 164 -17.50 27.72 31.23
CA ASP A 164 -17.06 27.69 29.84
C ASP A 164 -16.09 28.83 29.53
N LYS A 165 -14.85 28.51 29.13
CA LYS A 165 -13.88 29.51 28.63
C LYS A 165 -14.12 29.92 27.18
N PHE A 166 -14.89 29.11 26.45
CA PHE A 166 -15.16 29.28 25.02
C PHE A 166 -16.59 28.88 24.69
N CYS A 167 -17.20 29.55 23.71
CA CYS A 167 -18.51 29.20 23.22
C CYS A 167 -18.47 27.91 22.39
N GLY A 168 -19.16 26.85 22.84
CA GLY A 168 -19.25 25.57 22.12
C GLY A 168 -19.94 25.63 20.74
N ARG A 169 -20.52 26.77 20.33
CA ARG A 169 -21.10 26.93 18.96
C ARG A 169 -20.21 27.71 18.01
N CYS A 170 -19.63 28.82 18.45
CA CYS A 170 -18.91 29.74 17.57
C CYS A 170 -17.41 29.83 17.88
N GLY A 171 -16.94 29.13 18.91
CA GLY A 171 -15.53 29.04 19.28
C GLY A 171 -14.94 30.33 19.87
N SER A 172 -15.72 31.40 20.04
CA SER A 172 -15.23 32.63 20.66
C SER A 172 -14.93 32.42 22.14
N THR A 173 -13.87 33.03 22.63
CA THR A 173 -13.62 33.21 24.07
C THR A 173 -14.80 33.96 24.70
N LEU A 174 -15.26 33.50 25.86
CA LEU A 174 -16.40 34.07 26.60
C LEU A 174 -15.94 35.10 27.62
#